data_AF-A0A3B9G0P4-F1
#
_entry.id   AF-A0A3B9G0P4-F1
#
_cell.length_a   1.000
_cell.length_b   1.000
_cell.length_c   1.000
_cell.angle_alpha   90.00
_cell.angle_beta   90.00
_cell.angle_gamma   90.00
#
_symmetry.space_group_name_H-M   'P 1'
#
loop_
_entity.id
_entity.type
_entity.pdbx_description
1 polymer ?
#
loop_
_entity_poly.entity_id
_entity_poly.type
_entity_poly.pdbx_seq_one_letter_code
_entity_poly.pdbx_strand_id
1 'polypeptide(L)'
;MALEKFLKERITDAEVLVKELRKTFAYVSVLGSVSKTKRIISSTRMSSADDIDDECGFVIRMFDGSHYSEYSTDEIRGLDPEQVIASVRLPEMKQPFVKAPLLEEEELVQSFVREDEHPMSDEAIMEQLKAIRTYCEQKDARIINAQATYRKRSVSKIFVSEKKVLDQHYEWINAMLLLSAREGEVIQQHYTVEGEADSR
;
A
#
# COMPACT_ATOMS: atom_id res chain seq x y z
N MET A 1 -12.27 4.02 8.79
CA MET A 1 -13.09 3.41 7.73
C MET A 1 -12.96 1.89 7.79
N ALA A 2 -14.02 1.15 7.48
CA ALA A 2 -13.95 -0.31 7.35
C ALA A 2 -13.16 -0.72 6.09
N LEU A 3 -12.76 -1.99 6.01
CA LEU A 3 -12.16 -2.64 4.84
C LEU A 3 -12.71 -2.11 3.51
N GLU A 4 -11.81 -1.76 2.58
CA GLU A 4 -12.19 -1.28 1.24
C GLU A 4 -13.20 -2.20 0.56
N LYS A 5 -14.31 -1.60 0.09
CA LYS A 5 -15.45 -2.33 -0.49
C LYS A 5 -15.02 -3.25 -1.62
N PHE A 6 -14.10 -2.78 -2.46
CA PHE A 6 -13.55 -3.58 -3.55
C PHE A 6 -12.99 -4.92 -3.03
N LEU A 7 -12.10 -4.89 -2.04
CA LEU A 7 -11.51 -6.10 -1.46
C LEU A 7 -12.54 -6.95 -0.72
N LYS A 8 -13.44 -6.33 0.05
CA LYS A 8 -14.50 -7.03 0.78
C LYS A 8 -15.34 -7.91 -0.16
N GLU A 9 -15.66 -7.40 -1.33
CA GLU A 9 -16.41 -8.14 -2.35
C GLU A 9 -15.60 -9.25 -3.04
N ARG A 10 -14.27 -9.28 -2.89
CA ARG A 10 -13.37 -10.30 -3.46
C ARG A 10 -12.97 -11.40 -2.49
N ILE A 11 -13.38 -11.33 -1.21
CA ILE A 11 -13.08 -12.40 -0.25
C ILE A 11 -13.65 -13.73 -0.72
N THR A 12 -14.94 -13.76 -1.10
CA THR A 12 -15.57 -15.00 -1.61
C THR A 12 -14.96 -15.46 -2.94
N ASP A 13 -14.59 -14.52 -3.82
CA ASP A 13 -13.89 -14.84 -5.07
C ASP A 13 -12.53 -15.52 -4.77
N ALA A 14 -11.80 -15.02 -3.77
CA ALA A 14 -10.53 -15.59 -3.32
C ALA A 14 -10.71 -16.97 -2.68
N GLU A 15 -11.72 -17.17 -1.83
CA GLU A 15 -12.02 -18.48 -1.21
C GLU A 15 -12.29 -19.55 -2.27
N VAL A 16 -13.09 -19.22 -3.29
CA VAL A 16 -13.39 -20.11 -4.42
C VAL A 16 -12.11 -20.43 -5.20
N LEU A 17 -11.32 -19.41 -5.52
CA LEU A 17 -10.08 -19.59 -6.28
C LEU A 17 -9.04 -20.43 -5.52
N VAL A 18 -8.87 -20.20 -4.21
CA VAL A 18 -8.02 -21.02 -3.33
C VAL A 18 -8.47 -22.48 -3.38
N LYS A 19 -9.77 -22.73 -3.20
CA LYS A 19 -10.31 -24.10 -3.20
C LYS A 19 -10.09 -24.82 -4.53
N GLU A 20 -10.24 -24.13 -5.65
CA GLU A 20 -10.02 -24.71 -6.98
C GLU A 20 -8.54 -25.02 -7.22
N LEU A 21 -7.64 -24.07 -6.96
CA LEU A 21 -6.20 -24.26 -7.14
C LEU A 21 -5.61 -25.30 -6.19
N ARG A 22 -6.18 -25.50 -5.00
CA ARG A 22 -5.75 -26.54 -4.04
C ARG A 22 -5.94 -27.97 -4.53
N LYS A 23 -6.75 -28.18 -5.57
CA LYS A 23 -6.83 -29.48 -6.24
C LYS A 23 -5.52 -29.88 -6.91
N THR A 24 -4.67 -28.89 -7.23
CA THR A 24 -3.39 -29.07 -7.93
C THR A 24 -2.19 -28.79 -7.02
N PHE A 25 -2.23 -27.71 -6.26
CA PHE A 25 -1.10 -27.26 -5.43
C PHE A 25 -1.33 -27.62 -3.97
N ALA A 26 -0.29 -28.07 -3.26
CA ALA A 26 -0.36 -28.47 -1.85
C ALA A 26 -0.63 -27.31 -0.87
N TYR A 27 -0.39 -26.07 -1.30
CA TYR A 27 -0.77 -24.86 -0.58
C TYR A 27 -1.17 -23.78 -1.58
N VAL A 28 -2.17 -22.96 -1.22
CA VAL A 28 -2.60 -21.80 -1.99
C VAL A 28 -3.05 -20.71 -1.01
N SER A 29 -2.63 -19.48 -1.29
CA SER A 29 -3.14 -18.29 -0.61
C SER A 29 -3.31 -17.13 -1.59
N VAL A 30 -4.23 -16.23 -1.31
CA VAL A 30 -4.47 -14.97 -2.03
C VAL A 30 -4.25 -13.81 -1.07
N LEU A 31 -3.34 -12.91 -1.43
CA LEU A 31 -3.18 -11.60 -0.80
C LEU A 31 -3.75 -10.53 -1.73
N GLY A 32 -4.81 -9.84 -1.31
CA GLY A 32 -5.34 -8.67 -2.00
C GLY A 32 -4.94 -7.39 -1.28
N SER A 33 -4.63 -6.33 -2.02
CA SER A 33 -4.26 -5.03 -1.47
C SER A 33 -4.88 -3.90 -2.28
N VAL A 34 -5.39 -2.89 -1.57
CA VAL A 34 -5.79 -1.60 -2.11
C VAL A 34 -5.11 -0.53 -1.27
N SER A 35 -4.47 0.43 -1.91
CA SER A 35 -3.99 1.63 -1.23
C SER A 35 -4.48 2.87 -1.94
N LYS A 36 -4.88 3.87 -1.16
CA LYS A 36 -5.25 5.19 -1.64
C LYS A 36 -4.42 6.25 -0.94
N THR A 37 -3.93 7.24 -1.67
CA THR A 37 -3.13 8.31 -1.06
C THR A 37 -3.72 9.68 -1.34
N LYS A 38 -4.14 10.35 -0.27
CA LYS A 38 -4.48 11.77 -0.32
C LYS A 38 -3.23 12.59 -0.10
N ARG A 39 -2.95 13.55 -0.98
CA ARG A 39 -1.85 14.51 -0.84
C ARG A 39 -2.38 15.93 -0.85
N ILE A 40 -2.02 16.71 0.16
CA ILE A 40 -2.32 18.13 0.25
C ILE A 40 -1.00 18.90 0.31
N ILE A 41 -0.84 19.89 -0.57
CA ILE A 41 0.39 20.69 -0.67
C ILE A 41 0.01 22.16 -0.51
N SER A 42 0.82 22.89 0.26
CA SER A 42 0.91 24.35 0.16
C SER A 42 2.35 24.78 -0.06
N SER A 43 2.58 25.47 -1.17
CA SER A 43 3.85 26.07 -1.53
C SER A 43 3.71 27.58 -1.77
N THR A 44 4.83 28.28 -1.97
CA THR A 44 4.83 29.72 -2.26
C THR A 44 4.04 30.04 -3.53
N ARG A 45 4.00 29.13 -4.51
CA ARG A 45 3.40 29.37 -5.84
C ARG A 45 2.13 28.57 -6.12
N MET A 46 1.83 27.56 -5.31
CA MET A 46 0.77 26.59 -5.60
C MET A 46 0.21 26.02 -4.31
N SER A 47 -1.08 25.73 -4.30
CA SER A 47 -1.70 24.84 -3.31
C SER A 47 -2.62 23.87 -4.02
N SER A 48 -2.58 22.60 -3.65
CA SER A 48 -3.41 21.54 -4.25
C SER A 48 -3.81 20.49 -3.22
N ALA A 49 -4.88 19.77 -3.53
CA ALA A 49 -5.32 18.58 -2.81
C ALA A 49 -5.69 17.54 -3.86
N ASP A 50 -4.89 16.49 -3.95
CA ASP A 50 -4.93 15.51 -5.03
C ASP A 50 -4.97 14.09 -4.44
N ASP A 51 -5.66 13.19 -5.13
CA ASP A 51 -5.49 11.75 -4.92
C ASP A 51 -4.38 11.26 -5.86
N ILE A 52 -3.41 10.55 -5.32
CA ILE A 52 -2.21 10.09 -6.02
C ILE A 52 -1.86 8.67 -5.64
N ASP A 53 -1.06 7.99 -6.46
CA ASP A 53 -0.44 6.70 -6.10
C ASP A 53 -1.45 5.67 -5.57
N ASP A 54 -2.67 5.69 -6.13
CA ASP A 54 -3.70 4.70 -5.85
C ASP A 54 -3.32 3.39 -6.55
N GLU A 55 -3.33 2.30 -5.79
CA GLU A 55 -2.88 0.98 -6.25
C GLU A 55 -3.87 -0.08 -5.81
N CYS A 56 -4.05 -1.10 -6.65
CA CYS A 56 -4.89 -2.25 -6.38
C CYS A 56 -4.29 -3.49 -7.03
N GLY A 57 -4.30 -4.62 -6.34
CA GLY A 57 -3.91 -5.89 -6.94
C GLY A 57 -3.95 -7.06 -5.99
N PHE A 58 -3.69 -8.23 -6.55
CA PHE A 58 -3.72 -9.52 -5.90
C PHE A 58 -2.47 -10.31 -6.24
N VAL A 59 -2.00 -11.09 -5.27
CA VAL A 59 -0.96 -12.10 -5.44
C VAL A 59 -1.51 -13.44 -5.00
N ILE A 60 -1.46 -14.42 -5.89
CA ILE A 60 -1.81 -15.81 -5.62
C ILE A 60 -0.51 -16.57 -5.44
N ARG A 61 -0.26 -17.08 -4.23
CA ARG A 61 0.91 -17.90 -3.93
C ARG A 61 0.50 -19.37 -3.90
N MET A 62 1.30 -20.23 -4.52
CA MET A 62 1.03 -21.66 -4.68
C MET A 62 2.28 -22.49 -4.38
N PHE A 63 2.12 -23.65 -3.73
CA PHE A 63 3.20 -24.60 -3.48
C PHE A 63 2.96 -25.90 -4.24
N ASP A 64 3.92 -26.32 -5.07
CA ASP A 64 3.80 -27.53 -5.90
C ASP A 64 4.34 -28.82 -5.23
N GLY A 65 4.78 -28.71 -3.98
CA GLY A 65 5.45 -29.79 -3.24
C GLY A 65 6.98 -29.63 -3.18
N SER A 66 7.55 -28.68 -3.92
CA SER A 66 8.98 -28.41 -3.93
C SER A 66 9.34 -26.94 -3.75
N HIS A 67 8.61 -26.03 -4.39
CA HIS A 67 8.86 -24.59 -4.33
C HIS A 67 7.55 -23.81 -4.41
N TYR A 68 7.66 -22.52 -4.12
CA TYR A 68 6.56 -21.59 -4.24
C TYR A 68 6.62 -20.84 -5.57
N SER A 69 5.45 -20.68 -6.20
CA SER A 69 5.24 -19.82 -7.35
C SER A 69 4.18 -18.78 -7.01
N GLU A 70 4.29 -17.61 -7.63
CA GLU A 70 3.37 -16.50 -7.43
C GLU A 70 2.80 -16.05 -8.78
N TYR A 71 1.49 -15.75 -8.80
CA TYR A 71 0.79 -15.15 -9.91
C TYR A 71 0.15 -13.84 -9.45
N SER A 72 0.47 -12.73 -10.12
CA SER A 72 -0.01 -11.41 -9.76
C SER A 72 -1.01 -10.89 -10.80
N THR A 73 -2.09 -10.26 -10.33
CA THR A 73 -3.13 -9.70 -11.19
C THR A 73 -3.90 -8.58 -10.50
N ASP A 74 -4.54 -7.71 -11.28
CA ASP A 74 -5.33 -6.59 -10.73
C ASP A 74 -6.74 -7.03 -10.28
N GLU A 75 -7.22 -8.19 -10.76
CA GLU A 75 -8.56 -8.69 -10.46
C GLU A 75 -8.58 -10.22 -10.42
N ILE A 76 -9.26 -10.77 -9.41
CA ILE A 76 -9.43 -12.22 -9.25
C ILE A 76 -10.86 -12.68 -9.55
N ARG A 77 -11.82 -11.76 -9.61
CA ARG A 77 -13.20 -12.10 -9.95
C ARG A 77 -13.26 -12.69 -11.36
N GLY A 78 -13.77 -13.92 -11.44
CA GLY A 78 -13.89 -14.65 -12.71
C GLY A 78 -12.55 -15.10 -13.29
N LEU A 79 -11.45 -15.04 -12.52
CA LEU A 79 -10.16 -15.57 -12.95
C LEU A 79 -10.24 -17.10 -13.07
N ASP A 80 -9.82 -17.61 -14.22
CA ASP A 80 -9.78 -19.04 -14.50
C ASP A 80 -8.59 -19.70 -13.78
N PRO A 81 -8.82 -20.69 -12.88
CA PRO A 81 -7.75 -21.43 -12.23
C PRO A 81 -6.76 -22.10 -13.21
N GLU A 82 -7.24 -22.56 -14.36
CA GLU A 82 -6.37 -23.20 -15.36
C GLU A 82 -5.40 -22.20 -16.00
N GLN A 83 -5.83 -20.95 -16.18
CA GLN A 83 -4.93 -19.88 -16.64
C GLN A 83 -3.82 -19.62 -15.61
N VAL A 84 -4.15 -19.60 -14.32
CA VAL A 84 -3.17 -19.43 -13.25
C VAL A 84 -2.17 -20.59 -13.24
N ILE A 85 -2.67 -21.83 -13.27
CA ILE A 85 -1.84 -23.04 -13.32
C ILE A 85 -0.90 -23.00 -14.52
N ALA A 86 -1.41 -22.69 -15.72
CA ALA A 86 -0.61 -22.62 -16.93
C ALA A 86 0.47 -21.53 -16.86
N SER A 87 0.17 -20.39 -16.24
CA SER A 87 1.08 -19.24 -16.14
C SER A 87 2.26 -19.49 -15.20
N VAL A 88 2.07 -20.33 -14.18
CA VAL A 88 3.13 -20.64 -13.20
C VAL A 88 3.87 -21.95 -13.49
N ARG A 89 3.46 -22.69 -14.53
CA ARG A 89 4.19 -23.86 -15.01
C ARG A 89 5.51 -23.41 -15.64
N LEU A 90 6.59 -23.68 -14.94
CA LEU A 90 7.92 -23.46 -15.46
C LEU A 90 8.31 -24.59 -16.42
N PRO A 91 9.01 -24.29 -17.53
CA PRO A 91 9.61 -25.33 -18.36
C PRO A 91 10.65 -26.12 -17.54
N GLU A 92 11.04 -27.31 -18.02
CA GLU A 92 12.11 -28.09 -17.38
C GLU A 92 13.39 -27.25 -17.22
N MET A 93 13.66 -26.83 -15.99
CA MET A 93 14.84 -26.05 -15.66
C MET A 93 16.04 -26.99 -15.54
N LYS A 94 17.16 -26.61 -16.16
CA LYS A 94 18.41 -27.39 -16.10
C LYS A 94 19.02 -27.43 -14.70
N GLN A 95 18.65 -26.52 -13.82
CA GLN A 95 19.11 -26.45 -12.44
C GLN A 95 17.98 -26.84 -11.48
N PRO A 96 18.29 -27.61 -10.42
CA PRO A 96 17.30 -28.00 -9.43
C PRO A 96 16.85 -26.79 -8.61
N PHE A 97 15.55 -26.71 -8.32
CA PHE A 97 15.04 -25.73 -7.36
C PHE A 97 15.59 -26.00 -5.96
N VAL A 98 15.86 -24.93 -5.22
CA VAL A 98 16.03 -25.02 -3.77
C VAL A 98 14.67 -25.40 -3.19
N LYS A 99 14.62 -26.55 -2.50
CA LYS A 99 13.38 -27.03 -1.89
C LYS A 99 12.98 -26.12 -0.73
N ALA A 100 11.77 -25.58 -0.81
CA ALA A 100 11.14 -24.87 0.30
C ALA A 100 10.28 -25.84 1.12
N PRO A 101 10.26 -25.71 2.46
CA PRO A 101 9.31 -26.45 3.27
C PRO A 101 7.89 -25.93 3.02
N LEU A 102 6.89 -26.81 3.20
CA LEU A 102 5.50 -26.41 3.22
C LEU A 102 5.23 -25.50 4.42
N LEU A 103 4.58 -24.36 4.17
CA LEU A 103 4.12 -23.46 5.20
C LEU A 103 3.07 -24.14 6.09
N GLU A 104 3.28 -24.07 7.39
CA GLU A 104 2.29 -24.46 8.39
C GLU A 104 1.50 -23.25 8.83
N GLU A 105 0.18 -23.38 8.83
CA GLU A 105 -0.74 -22.35 9.26
C GLU A 105 -1.67 -22.87 10.35
N GLU A 106 -1.96 -21.98 11.29
CA GLU A 106 -3.05 -22.12 12.25
C GLU A 106 -4.34 -21.57 11.64
N GLU A 107 -5.48 -22.10 12.11
CA GLU A 107 -6.79 -21.55 11.74
C GLU A 107 -6.98 -20.17 12.35
N LEU A 108 -7.29 -19.18 11.52
CA LEU A 108 -7.51 -17.81 12.00
C LEU A 108 -8.46 -17.03 11.10
N VAL A 109 -9.51 -16.48 11.69
CA VAL A 109 -10.41 -15.53 11.05
C VAL A 109 -10.42 -14.26 11.88
N GLN A 110 -9.88 -13.16 11.33
CA GLN A 110 -9.67 -11.94 12.12
C GLN A 110 -9.53 -10.69 11.25
N SER A 111 -10.09 -9.59 11.75
CA SER A 111 -9.93 -8.25 11.19
C SER A 111 -8.98 -7.41 12.04
N PHE A 112 -8.13 -6.60 11.40
CA PHE A 112 -7.20 -5.69 12.06
C PHE A 112 -7.46 -4.26 11.57
N VAL A 113 -7.60 -3.30 12.49
CA VAL A 113 -7.91 -1.91 12.15
C VAL A 113 -6.98 -0.94 12.89
N ARG A 114 -6.34 -0.02 12.17
CA ARG A 114 -5.56 1.09 12.73
C ARG A 114 -5.90 2.39 11.98
N GLU A 115 -6.70 3.24 12.59
CA GLU A 115 -7.13 4.50 11.98
C GLU A 115 -6.39 5.69 12.60
N ASP A 116 -6.38 6.80 11.88
CA ASP A 116 -5.97 8.09 12.43
C ASP A 116 -6.86 8.47 13.63
N GLU A 117 -6.25 8.63 14.81
CA GLU A 117 -6.96 8.97 16.05
C GLU A 117 -7.55 10.39 16.01
N HIS A 118 -6.97 11.29 15.20
CA HIS A 118 -7.31 12.71 15.18
C HIS A 118 -7.52 13.21 13.75
N PRO A 119 -8.53 12.69 13.03
CA PRO A 119 -8.75 13.03 11.63
C PRO A 119 -9.05 14.51 11.45
N MET A 120 -8.38 15.12 10.48
CA MET A 120 -8.60 16.50 10.07
C MET A 120 -9.30 16.57 8.70
N SER A 121 -10.05 17.63 8.46
CA SER A 121 -10.59 17.91 7.12
C SER A 121 -9.50 18.43 6.18
N ASP A 122 -9.70 18.26 4.87
CA ASP A 122 -8.79 18.78 3.85
C ASP A 122 -8.54 20.29 4.01
N GLU A 123 -9.58 21.05 4.36
CA GLU A 123 -9.50 22.50 4.61
C GLU A 123 -8.64 22.81 5.83
N ALA A 124 -8.85 22.10 6.95
CA ALA A 124 -8.09 22.32 8.17
C ALA A 124 -6.60 21.97 7.98
N ILE A 125 -6.30 20.90 7.24
CA ILE A 125 -4.94 20.54 6.86
C ILE A 125 -4.32 21.63 5.99
N MET A 126 -5.03 22.09 4.95
CA MET A 126 -4.57 23.14 4.06
C MET A 126 -4.26 24.44 4.81
N GLU A 127 -5.09 24.83 5.78
CA GLU A 127 -4.85 25.99 6.63
C GLU A 127 -3.58 25.84 7.46
N GLN A 128 -3.35 24.68 8.07
CA GLN A 128 -2.11 24.41 8.81
C GLN A 128 -0.87 24.45 7.90
N LEU A 129 -0.93 23.84 6.72
CA LEU A 129 0.18 23.86 5.76
C LEU A 129 0.50 25.29 5.31
N LYS A 130 -0.52 26.14 5.08
CA LYS A 130 -0.35 27.56 4.75
C LYS A 130 0.29 28.34 5.90
N ALA A 131 -0.10 28.05 7.15
CA ALA A 131 0.48 28.67 8.33
C ALA A 131 1.97 28.31 8.48
N ILE A 132 2.32 27.03 8.33
CA ILE A 132 3.71 26.54 8.36
C ILE A 132 4.52 27.20 7.23
N ARG A 133 4.00 27.21 6.00
CA ARG A 133 4.66 27.87 4.86
C ARG A 133 4.95 29.34 5.15
N THR A 134 3.93 30.08 5.58
CA THR A 134 4.03 31.53 5.87
C THR A 134 5.04 31.80 6.99
N TYR A 135 5.03 30.97 8.03
CA TYR A 135 6.01 31.04 9.10
C TYR A 135 7.44 30.88 8.56
N CYS A 136 7.69 29.88 7.72
CA CYS A 136 9.01 29.65 7.13
C CYS A 136 9.46 30.80 6.23
N GLU A 137 8.59 31.31 5.35
CA GLU A 137 8.89 32.44 4.44
C GLU A 137 9.30 33.71 5.21
N GLN A 138 8.76 33.91 6.42
CA GLN A 138 9.09 35.06 7.26
C GLN A 138 10.38 34.91 8.07
N LYS A 139 11.00 33.71 8.10
CA LYS A 139 12.19 33.45 8.92
C LYS A 139 13.47 34.04 8.35
N ASP A 140 13.62 34.04 7.02
CA ASP A 140 14.80 34.53 6.34
C ASP A 140 14.44 34.98 4.92
N ALA A 141 14.85 36.19 4.53
CA ALA A 141 14.56 36.76 3.22
C ALA A 141 15.20 35.99 2.06
N ARG A 142 16.20 35.13 2.34
CA ARG A 142 16.81 34.24 1.34
C ARG A 142 15.90 33.08 0.96
N ILE A 143 14.87 32.76 1.75
CA ILE A 143 13.91 31.68 1.43
C ILE A 143 13.06 32.14 0.25
N ILE A 144 13.25 31.49 -0.89
CA ILE A 144 12.55 31.81 -2.15
C ILE A 144 11.39 30.88 -2.43
N ASN A 145 11.32 29.73 -1.73
CA ASN A 145 10.19 28.82 -1.77
C ASN A 145 10.12 28.01 -0.46
N ALA A 146 8.94 27.96 0.14
CA ALA A 146 8.60 27.00 1.17
C ALA A 146 7.47 26.12 0.66
N GLN A 147 7.58 24.80 0.87
CA GLN A 147 6.55 23.83 0.53
C GLN A 147 6.29 22.94 1.74
N ALA A 148 5.09 23.07 2.31
CA ALA A 148 4.57 22.14 3.30
C ALA A 148 3.66 21.13 2.59
N THR A 149 3.78 19.86 2.94
CA THR A 149 3.04 18.76 2.33
C THR A 149 2.51 17.86 3.42
N TYR A 150 1.25 17.45 3.28
CA TYR A 150 0.61 16.41 4.05
C TYR A 150 0.27 15.25 3.11
N ARG A 151 0.51 14.02 3.54
CA ARG A 151 0.12 12.81 2.82
C ARG A 151 -0.53 11.85 3.79
N LYS A 152 -1.75 11.41 3.50
CA LYS A 152 -2.43 10.32 4.20
C LYS A 152 -2.58 9.16 3.25
N ARG A 153 -1.97 8.02 3.58
CA ARG A 153 -2.15 6.77 2.87
C ARG A 153 -3.11 5.89 3.67
N SER A 154 -4.16 5.44 3.01
CA SER A 154 -5.11 4.45 3.53
C SER A 154 -4.85 3.14 2.80
N VAL A 155 -4.61 2.06 3.55
CA VAL A 155 -4.28 0.74 3.00
C VAL A 155 -5.27 -0.27 3.54
N SER A 156 -5.83 -1.06 2.64
CA SER A 156 -6.67 -2.20 2.95
C SER A 156 -6.08 -3.46 2.34
N LYS A 157 -6.12 -4.57 3.09
CA LYS A 157 -5.62 -5.87 2.65
C LYS A 157 -6.60 -6.98 3.03
N ILE A 158 -6.62 -8.02 2.21
CA ILE A 158 -7.23 -9.31 2.56
C ILE A 158 -6.18 -10.41 2.40
N PHE A 159 -6.24 -11.42 3.25
CA PHE A 159 -5.44 -12.64 3.11
C PHE A 159 -6.35 -13.85 3.25
N VAL A 160 -6.43 -14.67 2.21
CA VAL A 160 -7.28 -15.85 2.15
C VAL A 160 -6.44 -17.07 1.83
N SER A 161 -6.58 -18.13 2.62
CA SER A 161 -5.97 -19.45 2.42
C SER A 161 -6.99 -20.52 2.84
N GLU A 162 -6.61 -21.80 2.84
CA GLU A 162 -7.50 -22.84 3.39
C GLU A 162 -7.81 -22.66 4.88
N LYS A 163 -6.87 -22.09 5.65
CA LYS A 163 -6.98 -21.99 7.11
C LYS A 163 -7.24 -20.57 7.62
N LYS A 164 -7.01 -19.55 6.78
CA LYS A 164 -7.07 -18.15 7.20
C LYS A 164 -7.95 -17.32 6.30
N VAL A 165 -8.80 -16.50 6.93
CA VAL A 165 -9.52 -15.41 6.28
C VAL A 165 -9.28 -14.16 7.13
N LEU A 166 -8.31 -13.35 6.70
CA LEU A 166 -7.89 -12.15 7.42
C LEU A 166 -8.19 -10.92 6.58
N ASP A 167 -8.50 -9.83 7.27
CA ASP A 167 -8.54 -8.51 6.66
C ASP A 167 -7.86 -7.47 7.54
N GLN A 168 -7.32 -6.44 6.89
CA GLN A 168 -6.63 -5.37 7.57
C GLN A 168 -6.98 -4.04 6.91
N HIS A 169 -7.26 -3.02 7.72
CA HIS A 169 -7.30 -1.63 7.32
C HIS A 169 -6.35 -0.82 8.19
N TYR A 170 -5.49 -0.02 7.57
CA TYR A 170 -4.69 0.92 8.31
C TYR A 170 -4.41 2.21 7.56
N GLU A 171 -4.25 3.28 8.33
CA GLU A 171 -3.86 4.59 7.83
C GLU A 171 -2.43 4.91 8.29
N TRP A 172 -1.74 5.73 7.49
CA TRP A 172 -0.46 6.33 7.84
C TRP A 172 -0.38 7.73 7.24
N ILE A 173 -0.03 8.69 8.09
CA ILE A 173 0.20 10.08 7.75
C ILE A 173 1.69 10.42 7.75
N ASN A 174 2.13 11.12 6.71
CA ASN A 174 3.43 11.77 6.63
C ASN A 174 3.26 13.25 6.32
N ALA A 175 4.01 14.09 7.01
CA ALA A 175 4.18 15.49 6.69
C ALA A 175 5.62 15.76 6.23
N MET A 176 5.78 16.67 5.29
CA MET A 176 7.08 17.09 4.77
C MET A 176 7.13 18.60 4.65
N LEU A 177 8.27 19.18 5.02
CA LEU A 177 8.61 20.57 4.72
C LEU A 177 9.85 20.59 3.84
N LEU A 178 9.76 21.24 2.68
CA LEU A 178 10.86 21.49 1.76
C LEU A 178 11.07 23.00 1.64
N LEU A 179 12.29 23.46 1.90
CA LEU A 179 12.68 24.86 1.77
C LEU A 179 13.75 24.99 0.69
N SER A 180 13.62 26.04 -0.12
CA SER A 180 14.65 26.49 -1.05
C SER A 180 15.09 27.89 -0.68
N ALA A 181 16.39 28.08 -0.49
CA ALA A 181 16.99 29.38 -0.20
C ALA A 181 17.98 29.79 -1.30
N ARG A 182 18.14 31.09 -1.53
CA ARG A 182 19.07 31.66 -2.50
C ARG A 182 20.01 32.65 -1.84
N GLU A 183 21.29 32.52 -2.13
CA GLU A 183 22.33 33.50 -1.80
C GLU A 183 23.18 33.77 -3.04
N GLY A 184 22.99 34.95 -3.64
CA GLY A 184 23.54 35.27 -4.97
C GLY A 184 23.02 34.31 -6.04
N GLU A 185 23.93 33.68 -6.78
CA GLU A 185 23.63 32.70 -7.82
C GLU A 185 23.42 31.27 -7.27
N VAL A 186 23.66 31.05 -5.98
CA VAL A 186 23.57 29.72 -5.37
C VAL A 186 22.16 29.49 -4.81
N ILE A 187 21.55 28.36 -5.20
CA ILE A 187 20.30 27.86 -4.62
C ILE A 187 20.60 26.58 -3.86
N GLN A 188 20.16 26.52 -2.60
CA GLN A 188 20.22 25.32 -1.78
C GLN A 188 18.81 24.88 -1.38
N GLN A 189 18.63 23.57 -1.25
CA GLN A 189 17.38 22.98 -0.83
C GLN A 189 17.60 22.06 0.36
N HIS A 190 16.71 22.15 1.33
CA HIS A 190 16.67 21.26 2.49
C HIS A 190 15.25 20.81 2.74
N TYR A 191 15.09 19.58 3.22
CA TYR A 191 13.79 19.06 3.61
C TYR A 191 13.87 18.37 4.96
N THR A 192 12.73 18.32 5.63
CA THR A 192 12.48 17.45 6.78
C THR A 192 11.15 16.72 6.59
N VAL A 193 11.05 15.55 7.19
CA VAL A 193 9.86 14.71 7.19
C VAL A 193 9.50 14.35 8.62
N GLU A 194 8.20 14.35 8.91
CA GLU A 194 7.60 13.92 10.16
C GLU A 194 6.55 12.87 9.80
N GLY A 195 6.55 11.74 10.49
CA GLY A 195 5.60 10.67 10.20
C GLY A 195 5.84 9.44 11.07
N GLU A 196 4.78 8.67 11.29
CA GLU A 196 4.86 7.38 11.96
C GLU A 196 5.47 6.35 11.00
N ALA A 197 6.80 6.33 10.85
CA ALA A 197 7.47 5.23 10.18
C ALA A 197 7.17 3.94 10.95
N ASP A 198 6.56 2.95 10.28
CA ASP A 198 6.31 1.59 10.80
C ASP A 198 7.60 1.03 11.41
N SER A 199 7.76 1.24 12.71
CA SER A 199 8.85 0.72 13.54
C SER A 199 8.32 0.50 14.94
N ARG A 200 7.36 -0.42 15.05
CA ARG A 200 7.13 -1.20 16.27
C ARG A 200 6.90 -2.66 15.90
#